data_AF-A0A1H4LNL9-F1
#
_entry.id   AF-A0A1H4LNL9-F1
#
_cell.length_a   1.000
_cell.length_b   1.000
_cell.length_c   1.000
_cell.angle_alpha   90.00
_cell.angle_beta   90.00
_cell.angle_gamma   90.00
#
_symmetry.space_group_name_H-M   'P 1'
#
loop_
_entity.id
_entity.type
_entity.pdbx_description
1 polymer ?
#
loop_
_entity_poly.entity_id
_entity_poly.type
_entity_poly.pdbx_seq_one_letter_code
_entity_poly.pdbx_strand_id
1 'polypeptide(L)' 'MIFSFDHSEWLDEYNDYMMLYKMFGDEEYLEEAVEVLNSLKALVTRTEYYHKFMVSINDNEIQKFK' A
#
# COMPACT_ATOMS: atom_id res chain seq x y z
N MET A 1 -19.24 -1.94 -0.52
CA MET A 1 -18.48 -0.94 0.26
C MET A 1 -17.07 -0.97 -0.26
N ILE A 2 -16.70 -0.02 -1.12
CA ILE A 2 -15.30 0.13 -1.57
C ILE A 2 -14.63 0.93 -0.46
N PHE A 3 -13.77 0.30 0.33
CA PHE A 3 -12.91 1.04 1.26
C PHE A 3 -12.05 1.98 0.41
N SER A 4 -12.26 3.29 0.51
CA SER A 4 -11.31 4.27 -0.03
C SER A 4 -10.10 4.21 0.88
N PHE A 5 -9.15 3.36 0.53
CA PHE A 5 -7.85 3.32 1.18
C PHE A 5 -7.11 4.59 0.78
N ASP A 6 -6.92 5.51 1.73
CA ASP A 6 -6.21 6.74 1.44
C ASP A 6 -4.71 6.52 1.54
N HIS A 7 -4.08 6.29 0.39
CA HIS A 7 -2.64 6.13 0.29
C HIS A 7 -1.88 7.39 0.73
N SER A 8 -2.52 8.57 0.77
CA SER A 8 -1.82 9.80 1.15
C SER A 8 -1.48 9.82 2.63
N GLU A 9 -2.37 9.37 3.53
CA GLU A 9 -2.11 9.39 4.97
C GLU A 9 -0.87 8.56 5.36
N TRP A 10 -0.69 7.39 4.73
CA TRP A 10 0.48 6.53 4.97
C TRP A 10 1.79 7.15 4.43
N LEU A 11 1.71 7.90 3.33
CA LEU A 11 2.86 8.61 2.78
C LEU A 11 3.21 9.84 3.63
N ASP A 12 2.20 10.53 4.15
CA ASP A 12 2.38 11.66 5.05
C ASP A 12 3.02 11.19 6.37
N GLU A 13 2.52 10.09 6.95
CA GLU A 13 3.09 9.49 8.16
C GLU A 13 4.55 9.02 7.95
N TYR A 14 4.86 8.40 6.82
CA TYR A 14 6.24 8.07 6.44
C TYR A 14 7.12 9.32 6.37
N ASN A 15 6.63 10.39 5.74
CA ASN A 15 7.37 11.64 5.59
C ASN A 15 7.61 12.31 6.95
N ASP A 16 6.65 12.25 7.87
CA ASP A 16 6.77 12.78 9.22
C ASP A 16 7.89 12.06 9.98
N TYR A 17 7.92 10.72 9.97
CA TYR A 17 9.00 9.95 10.59
C TYR A 17 10.36 10.24 9.97
N MET A 18 10.45 10.33 8.63
CA MET A 18 11.70 10.71 7.96
C MET A 18 12.15 12.12 8.33
N MET A 19 11.22 13.05 8.55
CA MET A 19 11.54 14.40 9.02
C MET A 19 12.05 14.38 10.46
N LEU A 20 11.43 13.61 11.35
CA LEU A 20 11.88 13.43 12.74
C LEU A 20 13.28 12.80 12.79
N TYR A 21 13.54 11.77 12.00
CA TYR A 21 14.87 11.19 11.85
C TYR A 21 15.90 12.23 11.40
N LYS A 22 15.56 13.05 10.40
CA LYS A 22 16.44 14.12 9.92
C LYS A 22 16.71 15.20 10.97
N MET A 23 15.73 15.50 11.83
CA MET A 23 15.84 16.52 12.87
C MET A 23 16.64 16.05 14.08
N PHE A 24 16.41 14.81 14.52
CA PHE A 24 16.94 14.31 15.79
C PHE A 24 18.07 13.28 15.64
N GLY A 25 18.19 12.64 14.47
CA GLY A 25 19.16 11.58 14.21
C GLY A 25 18.87 10.27 14.95
N ASP A 26 17.67 10.11 15.50
CA ASP A 26 17.26 8.95 16.29
C ASP A 26 16.79 7.82 15.38
N GLU A 27 17.45 6.66 15.46
CA GLU A 27 17.16 5.48 14.64
C GLU A 27 15.74 4.95 14.84
N GLU A 28 15.10 5.17 15.99
CA GLU A 28 13.71 4.76 16.23
C GLU A 28 12.77 5.35 15.17
N TYR A 29 12.95 6.62 14.79
CA TYR A 29 12.16 7.25 13.73
C TYR A 29 12.42 6.64 12.34
N LEU A 30 13.63 6.15 12.09
CA LEU A 30 13.94 5.47 10.84
C LEU A 30 13.28 4.08 10.79
N GLU A 31 13.26 3.36 11.91
CA GLU A 31 12.59 2.07 12.04
C GLU A 31 11.08 2.21 11.81
N GLU A 32 10.44 3.18 12.46
CA GLU A 32 9.01 3.48 12.28
C GLU A 32 8.68 3.85 10.82
N ALA A 33 9.51 4.69 10.17
CA ALA A 33 9.33 5.00 8.75
C ALA A 33 9.40 3.73 7.86
N VAL A 34 10.30 2.80 8.17
CA VAL A 34 10.43 1.53 7.44
C VAL A 34 9.20 0.64 7.65
N GLU A 35 8.65 0.58 8.87
CA GLU A 35 7.43 -0.18 9.15
C GLU A 35 6.21 0.35 8.38
N VAL A 36 6.02 1.68 8.36
CA VAL A 36 4.96 2.34 7.58
C VAL A 36 5.09 2.00 6.09
N LEU A 37 6.30 2.09 5.54
CA LEU A 37 6.56 1.78 4.14
C LEU A 37 6.30 0.30 3.80
N ASN A 38 6.66 -0.62 4.69
CA ASN A 38 6.44 -2.05 4.49
C ASN A 38 4.94 -2.39 4.53
N SER A 39 4.20 -1.78 5.44
CA SER A 39 2.74 -1.92 5.53
C SER A 39 2.06 -1.43 4.25
N LEU A 40 2.46 -0.26 3.74
CA LEU A 40 1.94 0.29 2.49
C LEU A 40 2.22 -0.64 1.29
N LYS A 41 3.45 -1.19 1.19
CA LYS A 41 3.80 -2.15 0.12
C LYS A 41 2.96 -3.42 0.17
N ALA A 42 2.70 -3.96 1.36
CA ALA A 42 1.89 -5.16 1.52
C ALA A 42 0.45 -4.92 1.05
N LEU A 43 -0.11 -3.75 1.38
CA LEU A 43 -1.45 -3.33 0.97
C LEU A 43 -1.55 -3.13 -0.55
N VAL A 44 -0.61 -2.43 -1.17
CA VAL A 44 -0.56 -2.25 -2.63
C VAL A 44 -0.46 -3.60 -3.34
N THR A 45 0.45 -4.48 -2.89
CA THR A 45 0.62 -5.82 -3.47
C THR A 45 -0.68 -6.63 -3.39
N ARG A 46 -1.37 -6.58 -2.24
CA ARG A 46 -2.66 -7.25 -2.06
C ARG A 46 -3.73 -6.69 -3.01
N THR A 47 -3.80 -5.38 -3.16
CA THR A 47 -4.74 -4.71 -4.08
C THR A 47 -4.46 -5.09 -5.53
N GLU A 48 -3.21 -5.10 -5.96
CA GLU A 48 -2.82 -5.54 -7.30
C GLU A 48 -3.18 -7.00 -7.56
N TYR A 49 -2.97 -7.87 -6.57
CA TYR A 49 -3.36 -9.27 -6.65
C TYR A 49 -4.86 -9.43 -6.83
N TYR A 50 -5.67 -8.73 -6.03
CA TYR A 50 -7.13 -8.73 -6.18
C TYR A 50 -7.57 -8.20 -7.55
N HIS A 51 -6.95 -7.12 -8.04
CA HIS A 51 -7.26 -6.59 -9.36
C HIS A 51 -6.99 -7.62 -10.47
N LYS A 52 -5.82 -8.26 -10.45
CA LYS A 52 -5.47 -9.33 -11.41
C LYS A 52 -6.43 -10.52 -11.34
N PHE A 53 -6.84 -10.91 -10.14
CA PHE A 53 -7.81 -11.99 -9.93
C PHE A 53 -9.21 -11.62 -10.47
N MET A 54 -9.66 -10.38 -10.26
CA MET A 54 -10.95 -9.93 -10.79
C MET A 54 -10.95 -9.87 -12.32
N VAL A 55 -9.86 -9.39 -12.93
CA VAL A 55 -9.69 -9.40 -14.39
C VAL A 55 -9.75 -10.82 -14.94
N SER A 56 -9.04 -11.78 -14.33
CA SER A 56 -9.04 -13.17 -14.81
C SER A 56 -10.38 -13.87 -14.67
N ILE A 57 -11.18 -13.55 -13.63
CA ILE A 57 -12.57 -14.02 -13.54
C ILE A 57 -13.40 -13.46 -14.71
N ASN A 58 -13.31 -12.16 -14.95
CA ASN A 58 -14.10 -11.51 -16.00
C ASN A 58 -13.75 -12.06 -17.40
N ASP A 59 -12.48 -12.30 -17.68
CA ASP A 59 -12.03 -12.90 -18.94
C ASP A 59 -12.54 -14.33 -19.12
N ASN A 60 -12.57 -15.13 -18.04
CA ASN A 60 -13.12 -16.48 -18.06
C ASN A 60 -14.64 -16.50 -18.27
N GLU A 61 -15.38 -15.55 -17.69
CA GLU A 61 -16.82 -15.43 -17.92
C GLU A 61 -17.11 -15.04 -19.38
N ILE A 62 -16.36 -14.11 -19.98
CA ILE A 62 -16.53 -13.73 -21.40
C ILE A 62 -16.28 -14.91 -22.35
N GLN A 63 -15.31 -15.78 -22.04
CA GLN A 63 -15.02 -16.96 -22.86
C GLN A 63 -16.12 -18.03 -22.81
N LYS A 64 -16.91 -18.11 -21.71
CA LYS A 64 -18.04 -19.05 -21.62
C LYS A 64 -19.24 -18.67 -22.50
N PHE A 65 -19.31 -17.43 -22.98
CA PHE A 65 -20.39 -16.93 -23.84
C PHE A 65 -19.99 -16.86 -25.33
N LYS A 66 -18.79 -17.32 -25.71
CA LYS A 66 -18.35 -17.49 -27.10
C LYS A 66 -18.45 -18.96 -27.52
#